data_AF-A0A5Y3BWP2-F1
#
_entry.id   AF-A0A5Y3BWP2-F1
#
_cell.length_a   1.000
_cell.length_b   1.000
_cell.length_c   1.000
_cell.angle_alpha   90.00
_cell.angle_beta   90.00
_cell.angle_gamma   90.00
#
_symmetry.space_group_name_H-M   'P 1'
#
loop_
_entity.id
_entity.type
_entity.pdbx_description
1 polymer ?
#
loop_
_entity_poly.entity_id
_entity_poly.type
_entity_poly.pdbx_seq_one_letter_code
_entity_poly.pdbx_strand_id
1 'polypeptide(L)'
;MSEEEKEKNKFFLNLPSMLEMGSYDPLVLEIMSFGINRSTAIELTKKQRIKEGQSVELYLRNYNIAKLSSLHRKYLEKAGFGSIK
;
A
#
# COMPACT_ATOMS: atom_id res chain seq x y z
N MET A 1 10.46 -10.11 -19.85
CA MET A 1 10.14 -8.85 -19.16
C MET A 1 11.40 -8.28 -18.54
N SER A 2 11.71 -7.03 -18.88
CA SER A 2 12.73 -6.23 -18.20
C SER A 2 12.29 -5.85 -16.78
N GLU A 3 13.22 -5.37 -15.95
CA GLU A 3 12.89 -4.86 -14.61
C GLU A 3 11.94 -3.66 -14.67
N GLU A 4 12.09 -2.78 -15.67
CA GLU A 4 11.15 -1.66 -15.89
C GLU A 4 9.74 -2.14 -16.25
N GLU A 5 9.62 -3.18 -17.07
CA GLU A 5 8.33 -3.76 -17.42
C GLU A 5 7.69 -4.47 -16.21
N LYS A 6 8.50 -5.10 -15.34
CA LYS A 6 8.02 -5.70 -14.08
C LYS A 6 7.48 -4.64 -13.14
N GLU A 7 8.19 -3.52 -12.99
CA GLU A 7 7.74 -2.45 -12.10
C GLU A 7 6.46 -1.79 -12.63
N LYS A 8 6.37 -1.53 -13.94
CA LYS A 8 5.14 -0.99 -14.57
C LYS A 8 3.93 -1.91 -14.43
N ASN A 9 4.14 -3.23 -14.47
CA ASN A 9 3.06 -4.22 -14.42
C ASN A 9 2.88 -4.88 -13.05
N LYS A 10 3.58 -4.38 -12.02
CA LYS A 10 3.64 -4.99 -10.68
C LYS A 10 2.26 -5.21 -10.06
N PHE A 11 1.32 -4.29 -10.27
CA PHE A 11 -0.06 -4.44 -9.83
C PHE A 11 -0.71 -5.69 -10.44
N PHE A 12 -0.70 -5.80 -11.77
CA PHE A 12 -1.32 -6.92 -12.47
C PHE A 12 -0.65 -8.25 -12.17
N LEU A 13 0.68 -8.26 -12.03
CA LEU A 13 1.45 -9.45 -11.69
C LEU A 13 1.12 -10.00 -10.29
N ASN A 14 0.85 -9.11 -9.33
CA ASN A 14 0.55 -9.52 -7.95
C ASN A 14 -0.95 -9.75 -7.70
N LEU A 15 -1.83 -9.27 -8.60
CA LEU A 15 -3.27 -9.30 -8.43
C LEU A 15 -3.85 -10.69 -8.09
N PRO A 16 -3.46 -11.81 -8.75
CA PRO A 16 -3.98 -13.14 -8.43
C PRO A 16 -3.76 -13.53 -6.97
N SER A 17 -2.52 -13.40 -6.47
CA SER A 17 -2.19 -13.72 -5.07
C SER A 17 -2.94 -12.82 -4.09
N MET A 18 -3.20 -11.57 -4.44
CA MET A 18 -3.94 -10.64 -3.58
C MET A 18 -5.44 -10.97 -3.50
N LEU A 19 -6.02 -11.45 -4.61
CA LEU A 19 -7.39 -11.94 -4.65
C LEU A 19 -7.53 -13.25 -3.85
N GLU A 20 -6.57 -14.15 -3.94
CA GLU A 20 -6.50 -15.38 -3.13
C GLU A 20 -6.45 -15.08 -1.62
N MET A 21 -5.82 -13.96 -1.23
CA MET A 21 -5.82 -13.47 0.17
C MET A 21 -7.17 -12.85 0.61
N GLY A 22 -8.20 -12.91 -0.23
CA GLY A 22 -9.55 -12.39 0.07
C GLY A 22 -9.61 -10.86 0.12
N SER A 23 -8.72 -10.16 -0.58
CA SER A 23 -8.81 -8.71 -0.76
C SER A 23 -9.60 -8.39 -2.02
N TYR A 24 -10.79 -7.82 -1.89
CA TYR A 24 -11.61 -7.40 -3.03
C TYR A 24 -11.79 -5.87 -3.12
N ASP A 25 -11.37 -5.14 -2.09
CA ASP A 25 -11.39 -3.68 -2.08
C ASP A 25 -10.28 -3.16 -3.02
N PRO A 26 -10.62 -2.43 -4.09
CA PRO A 26 -9.65 -1.94 -5.07
C PRO A 26 -8.55 -1.07 -4.44
N LEU A 27 -8.88 -0.31 -3.41
CA LEU A 27 -7.92 0.55 -2.74
C LEU A 27 -6.95 -0.25 -1.88
N VAL A 28 -7.44 -1.29 -1.18
CA VAL A 28 -6.59 -2.22 -0.45
C VAL A 28 -5.63 -2.93 -1.40
N LEU A 29 -6.13 -3.34 -2.57
CA LEU A 29 -5.31 -3.96 -3.62
C LEU A 29 -4.25 -2.98 -4.14
N GLU A 30 -4.61 -1.75 -4.46
CA GLU A 30 -3.64 -0.77 -4.93
C GLU A 30 -2.52 -0.52 -3.90
N ILE A 31 -2.86 -0.36 -2.61
CA ILE A 31 -1.87 -0.23 -1.53
C ILE A 31 -0.96 -1.47 -1.43
N MET A 32 -1.52 -2.67 -1.54
CA MET A 32 -0.75 -3.91 -1.48
C MET A 32 0.26 -4.03 -2.62
N SER A 33 -0.02 -3.43 -3.78
CA SER A 33 0.90 -3.45 -4.94
C SER A 33 2.23 -2.71 -4.67
N PHE A 34 2.25 -1.81 -3.69
CA PHE A 34 3.46 -1.15 -3.19
C PHE A 34 4.30 -2.04 -2.23
N GLY A 35 3.98 -3.33 -2.09
CA GLY A 35 4.69 -4.25 -1.21
C GLY A 35 4.27 -4.16 0.27
N ILE A 36 3.15 -3.49 0.54
CA ILE A 36 2.54 -3.38 1.87
C ILE A 36 1.65 -4.62 2.10
N ASN A 37 1.72 -5.23 3.29
CA ASN A 37 0.89 -6.40 3.57
C ASN A 37 -0.60 -6.03 3.75
N ARG A 38 -1.48 -7.03 3.59
CA ARG A 38 -2.94 -6.85 3.64
C ARG A 38 -3.43 -6.19 4.93
N SER A 39 -2.94 -6.62 6.09
CA SER A 39 -3.42 -6.08 7.37
C SER A 39 -3.08 -4.60 7.54
N THR A 40 -1.90 -4.19 7.08
CA THR A 40 -1.47 -2.78 7.07
C THR A 40 -2.25 -1.97 6.04
N ALA A 41 -2.51 -2.52 4.86
CA ALA A 41 -3.35 -1.87 3.86
C ALA A 41 -4.77 -1.59 4.38
N ILE A 42 -5.40 -2.57 5.04
CA ILE A 42 -6.73 -2.41 5.67
C ILE A 42 -6.69 -1.36 6.80
N GLU A 43 -5.63 -1.36 7.62
CA GLU A 43 -5.51 -0.37 8.69
C GLU A 43 -5.41 1.05 8.15
N LEU A 44 -4.65 1.25 7.06
CA LEU A 44 -4.49 2.53 6.39
C LEU A 44 -5.84 3.03 5.83
N THR A 45 -6.62 2.17 5.17
CA THR A 45 -7.92 2.58 4.60
C THR A 45 -8.97 2.91 5.66
N LYS A 46 -8.89 2.33 6.85
CA LYS A 46 -9.79 2.63 7.98
C LYS A 46 -9.52 3.99 8.62
N LYS A 47 -8.24 4.38 8.76
CA LYS A 47 -7.83 5.55 9.54
C LYS A 47 -7.89 6.86 8.78
N GLN A 48 -7.71 6.83 7.46
CA GLN A 48 -7.72 8.03 6.64
C GLN A 48 -8.23 7.71 5.24
N ARG A 49 -9.23 8.46 4.79
CA ARG A 49 -9.68 8.39 3.40
C ARG A 49 -8.64 9.04 2.50
N ILE A 50 -8.35 8.39 1.38
CA ILE A 50 -7.63 9.02 0.27
C ILE A 50 -8.53 10.10 -0.32
N LYS A 51 -7.98 11.30 -0.52
CA LYS A 51 -8.75 12.39 -1.12
C LYS A 51 -9.03 12.10 -2.57
N GLU A 52 -10.16 12.57 -3.08
CA GLU A 52 -10.48 12.47 -4.50
C GLU A 52 -9.37 13.13 -5.34
N GLY A 53 -8.89 12.43 -6.36
CA GLY A 53 -7.75 12.87 -7.19
C GLY A 53 -6.35 12.66 -6.59
N GLN A 54 -6.23 12.16 -5.37
CA GLN A 54 -4.93 11.82 -4.77
C GLN A 54 -4.51 10.40 -5.16
N SER A 55 -3.28 10.23 -5.64
CA SER A 55 -2.71 8.90 -5.89
C SER A 55 -2.38 8.17 -4.58
N VAL A 56 -2.46 6.84 -4.58
CA VAL A 56 -2.08 6.01 -3.43
C VAL A 56 -0.63 6.26 -3.02
N GLU A 57 0.29 6.41 -3.96
CA GLU A 57 1.69 6.71 -3.65
C GLU A 57 1.83 8.03 -2.87
N LEU A 58 1.16 9.10 -3.31
CA LEU A 58 1.19 10.39 -2.63
C LEU A 58 0.54 10.32 -1.26
N TYR A 59 -0.52 9.52 -1.13
CA TYR A 59 -1.15 9.23 0.16
C TYR A 59 -0.17 8.55 1.12
N LEU A 60 0.51 7.48 0.69
CA LEU A 60 1.46 6.73 1.52
C LEU A 60 2.67 7.58 1.93
N ARG A 61 3.18 8.43 1.02
CA ARG A 61 4.30 9.35 1.31
C ARG A 61 3.95 10.41 2.37
N ASN A 62 2.69 10.87 2.39
CA ASN A 62 2.24 11.93 3.29
C ASN A 62 1.51 11.40 4.53
N TYR A 63 1.40 10.07 4.68
CA TYR A 63 0.66 9.48 5.78
C TYR A 63 1.38 9.75 7.11
N ASN A 64 0.65 10.27 8.09
CA ASN A 64 1.20 10.48 9.43
C ASN A 64 1.33 9.13 10.16
N ILE A 65 2.54 8.55 10.14
CA ILE A 65 2.85 7.26 10.75
C ILE A 65 2.64 7.19 12.26
N ALA A 66 2.61 8.32 12.97
CA ALA A 66 2.33 8.34 14.41
C ALA A 66 0.91 7.81 14.72
N LYS A 67 0.03 7.74 13.72
CA LYS A 67 -1.32 7.19 13.85
C LYS A 67 -1.38 5.66 13.75
N LEU A 68 -0.29 4.99 13.39
CA LEU A 68 -0.21 3.53 13.23
C LEU A 68 0.34 2.86 14.49
N SER A 69 -0.08 1.61 14.72
CA SER A 69 0.61 0.75 15.68
C SER A 69 2.06 0.49 15.24
N SER A 70 2.93 0.13 16.19
CA SER A 70 4.34 -0.17 15.92
C SER A 70 4.52 -1.24 14.84
N LEU A 71 3.65 -2.24 14.80
CA LEU A 71 3.66 -3.30 13.80
C LEU A 71 3.39 -2.77 12.39
N HIS A 72 2.29 -2.02 12.20
CA HIS A 72 1.92 -1.48 10.90
C HIS A 72 2.91 -0.44 10.40
N ARG A 73 3.44 0.37 11.32
CA ARG A 73 4.53 1.31 11.02
C ARG A 73 5.75 0.60 10.46
N LYS A 74 6.23 -0.48 11.09
CA LYS A 74 7.39 -1.26 10.60
C LYS A 74 7.19 -1.79 9.19
N TYR A 75 5.97 -2.25 8.85
CA TYR A 75 5.69 -2.74 7.51
C TYR A 75 5.62 -1.62 6.47
N LEU A 76 5.06 -0.48 6.84
CA LEU A 76 5.02 0.70 5.97
C LEU A 76 6.43 1.25 5.71
N GLU A 77 7.27 1.34 6.74
CA GLU A 77 8.69 1.74 6.64
C GLU A 77 9.48 0.77 5.76
N LYS A 78 9.28 -0.55 5.93
CA LYS A 78 9.92 -1.57 5.08
C LYS A 78 9.52 -1.44 3.61
N ALA A 79 8.31 -0.97 3.32
CA ALA A 79 7.85 -0.68 1.96
C ALA A 79 8.38 0.65 1.40
N GLY A 80 9.20 1.39 2.17
CA GLY A 80 9.81 2.66 1.74
C GLY A 80 8.96 3.90 2.00
N PHE A 81 7.92 3.80 2.84
CA PHE A 81 7.02 4.91 3.15
C PHE A 81 7.09 5.30 4.63
N GLY A 82 6.63 6.50 4.95
CA GLY A 82 6.42 6.89 6.35
C GLY A 82 7.67 7.33 7.12
N SER A 83 8.77 7.63 6.44
CA SER A 83 9.92 8.27 7.07
C SER A 83 9.54 9.67 7.55
N ILE A 84 9.83 9.98 8.82
CA ILE A 84 9.83 11.36 9.31
C ILE A 84 10.95 12.08 8.56
N LYS A 85 10.62 13.05 7.71
CA LYS A 85 11.58 14.07 7.27
C LYS A 85 11.74 15.10 8.37
#